data_AF-A0AAJ8W3C6-F1
#
_entry.id   AF-A0AAJ8W3C6-F1
#
_cell.length_a   1.000
_cell.length_b   1.000
_cell.length_c   1.000
_cell.angle_alpha   90.00
_cell.angle_beta   90.00
_cell.angle_gamma   90.00
#
_symmetry.space_group_name_H-M   'P 1'
#
loop_
_entity.id
_entity.type
_entity.pdbx_description
1 polymer ?
#
loop_
_entity_poly.entity_id
_entity_poly.type
_entity_poly.pdbx_seq_one_letter_code
_entity_poly.pdbx_strand_id
1 'polypeptide(L)'
;MAQLTPIRGFTNTPVSKSICILSTILPLVLSILSIKYYLNLVIDPYIIEYYQFWRLFTYQISVVNESDYLLVILLWFQFKILERFYGSRKYLSVVTSFAVANSIACLLVMSLGQLLVYYFMFAVKVILLGHNADSVQYETTILNTVIPGPLGILSSLYVTYGANIPVSYYFKILLKKPSASRDDAKSSGGFSQQLNLTNRFPVHVLYTLLFFNNGFKSIVPCSVGLFIGKLYTCELLPMGTSWLLPRGLFQTFINPRKKAEHILQNLQRRFTHSYHPVSTSTTDEEFHDRNASEEPEDNDELLDEARQEESRIRAETPVRPLGSQFLDTFRS
;
A
#
# COMPACT_ATOMS: atom_id res chain seq x y z
N MET A 1 -10.50 -3.77 38.25
CA MET A 1 -11.04 -3.00 37.12
C MET A 1 -10.39 -3.55 35.87
N ALA A 2 -11.15 -3.88 34.81
CA ALA A 2 -10.55 -4.33 33.57
C ALA A 2 -9.85 -3.15 32.90
N GLN A 3 -8.51 -3.17 32.82
CA GLN A 3 -7.77 -2.27 31.96
C GLN A 3 -8.16 -2.61 30.52
N LEU A 4 -9.07 -1.81 29.95
CA LEU A 4 -9.29 -1.77 28.51
C LEU A 4 -8.00 -1.22 27.89
N THR A 5 -7.02 -2.10 27.66
CA THR A 5 -5.86 -1.78 26.83
C THR A 5 -6.41 -1.21 25.52
N PRO A 6 -6.10 0.05 25.17
CA PRO A 6 -6.68 0.66 23.98
C PRO A 6 -6.32 -0.22 22.80
N ILE A 7 -7.34 -0.70 22.05
CA ILE A 7 -7.16 -1.67 20.97
C ILE A 7 -6.26 -1.02 19.92
N ARG A 8 -4.95 -1.27 20.01
CA ARG A 8 -3.93 -0.69 19.15
C ARG A 8 -4.15 -1.26 17.75
N GLY A 9 -4.87 -0.51 16.92
CA GLY A 9 -5.27 -0.92 15.57
C GLY A 9 -4.09 -1.29 14.64
N PHE A 10 -2.87 -0.91 15.04
CA PHE A 10 -1.59 -1.14 14.35
C PHE A 10 -0.57 -1.99 15.16
N THR A 11 -1.00 -2.82 16.13
CA THR A 11 -0.07 -3.76 16.80
C THR A 11 0.62 -4.65 15.77
N ASN A 12 1.96 -4.72 15.85
CA ASN A 12 2.84 -5.49 14.96
C ASN A 12 2.71 -5.13 13.46
N THR A 13 2.35 -3.88 13.15
CA THR A 13 2.27 -3.38 11.75
C THR A 13 2.87 -1.96 11.62
N PRO A 14 4.19 -1.78 11.86
CA PRO A 14 4.85 -0.48 11.77
C PRO A 14 4.83 0.13 10.37
N VAL A 15 4.95 -0.67 9.30
CA VAL A 15 5.02 -0.15 7.92
C VAL A 15 3.66 0.40 7.49
N SER A 16 2.57 -0.30 7.77
CA SER A 16 1.21 0.17 7.47
C SER A 16 0.87 1.42 8.27
N LYS A 17 1.34 1.53 9.53
CA LYS A 17 1.20 2.75 10.33
C LYS A 17 1.92 3.93 9.65
N SER A 18 3.19 3.76 9.24
CA SER A 18 3.95 4.80 8.55
C SER A 18 3.32 5.19 7.20
N ILE A 19 2.86 4.22 6.39
CA ILE A 19 2.19 4.50 5.12
C ILE A 19 0.89 5.29 5.34
N CYS A 20 0.07 4.92 6.34
CA CYS A 20 -1.13 5.67 6.69
C CYS A 20 -0.79 7.12 7.08
N ILE A 21 0.20 7.33 7.94
CA ILE A 21 0.65 8.67 8.38
C ILE A 21 1.16 9.49 7.19
N LEU A 22 2.01 8.91 6.33
CA LEU A 22 2.50 9.57 5.11
C LEU A 22 1.33 9.94 4.18
N SER A 23 0.40 9.00 3.95
CA SER A 23 -0.77 9.22 3.09
C SER A 23 -1.73 10.28 3.61
N THR A 24 -1.67 10.65 4.89
CA THR A 24 -2.39 11.81 5.47
C THR A 24 -1.58 13.10 5.34
N ILE A 25 -0.29 13.06 5.72
CA ILE A 25 0.57 14.26 5.74
C ILE A 25 0.81 14.79 4.33
N LEU A 26 1.03 13.92 3.34
CA LEU A 26 1.38 14.32 1.97
C LEU A 26 0.27 15.16 1.29
N PRO A 27 -1.01 14.72 1.19
CA PRO A 27 -2.08 15.54 0.66
C PRO A 27 -2.29 16.85 1.42
N LEU A 28 -2.14 16.82 2.76
CA LEU A 28 -2.28 18.00 3.62
C LEU A 28 -1.22 19.05 3.30
N VAL A 29 0.06 18.67 3.26
CA VAL A 29 1.19 19.55 2.88
C VAL A 29 0.99 20.10 1.47
N LEU A 30 0.65 19.24 0.49
CA LEU A 30 0.36 19.67 -0.88
C LEU A 30 -0.84 20.62 -1.00
N SER A 31 -1.81 20.53 -0.09
CA SER A 31 -2.94 21.44 -0.02
C SER A 31 -2.57 22.79 0.59
N ILE A 32 -1.74 22.82 1.65
CA ILE A 32 -1.23 24.07 2.24
C ILE A 32 -0.38 24.83 1.22
N LEU A 33 0.54 24.14 0.54
CA LEU A 33 1.43 24.78 -0.45
C LEU A 33 0.73 25.09 -1.78
N SER A 34 -0.50 24.63 -2.00
CA SER A 34 -1.25 24.77 -3.27
C SER A 34 -0.54 24.17 -4.51
N ILE A 35 0.32 23.17 -4.30
CA ILE A 35 1.19 22.55 -5.34
C ILE A 35 0.51 21.38 -6.07
N LYS A 36 -0.78 21.08 -5.77
CA LYS A 36 -1.54 19.90 -6.27
C LYS A 36 -1.41 19.64 -7.78
N TYR A 37 -1.31 20.68 -8.60
CA TYR A 37 -1.20 20.58 -10.07
C TYR A 37 0.07 19.89 -10.59
N TYR A 38 1.15 19.84 -9.80
CA TYR A 38 2.37 19.11 -10.18
C TYR A 38 2.23 17.58 -10.13
N LEU A 39 1.20 17.06 -9.47
CA LEU A 39 0.96 15.61 -9.37
C LEU A 39 0.23 15.03 -10.58
N ASN A 40 -0.47 15.86 -11.35
CA ASN A 40 -1.22 15.39 -12.51
C ASN A 40 -0.27 14.78 -13.55
N LEU A 41 -0.53 13.53 -13.91
CA LEU A 41 0.17 12.82 -14.96
C LEU A 41 -0.56 13.03 -16.28
N VAL A 42 0.10 13.71 -17.21
CA VAL A 42 -0.36 13.92 -18.58
C VAL A 42 0.81 13.57 -19.50
N ILE A 43 0.60 12.77 -20.55
CA ILE A 43 1.67 12.41 -21.49
C ILE A 43 2.07 13.62 -22.32
N ASP A 44 1.07 14.27 -22.89
CA ASP A 44 1.21 15.36 -23.85
C ASP A 44 0.60 16.64 -23.22
N PRO A 45 1.41 17.65 -22.84
CA PRO A 45 2.81 17.87 -23.26
C PRO A 45 3.92 17.34 -22.32
N TYR A 46 3.64 17.01 -21.04
CA TYR A 46 4.72 16.92 -20.03
C TYR A 46 5.79 15.84 -20.25
N ILE A 47 5.45 14.70 -20.84
CA ILE A 47 6.38 13.59 -21.08
C ILE A 47 7.02 13.71 -22.47
N ILE A 48 6.24 14.04 -23.49
CA ILE A 48 6.71 14.09 -24.89
C ILE A 48 7.48 15.38 -25.19
N GLU A 49 6.94 16.55 -24.82
CA GLU A 49 7.55 17.86 -25.11
C GLU A 49 8.60 18.22 -24.04
N TYR A 50 8.25 18.06 -22.76
CA TYR A 50 9.07 18.58 -21.64
C TYR A 50 9.93 17.52 -20.91
N TYR A 51 9.88 16.24 -21.32
CA TYR A 51 10.68 15.15 -20.74
C TYR A 51 10.61 15.03 -19.19
N GLN A 52 9.48 15.40 -18.58
CA GLN A 52 9.32 15.48 -17.11
C GLN A 52 9.05 14.11 -16.45
N PHE A 53 9.95 13.15 -16.63
CA PHE A 53 9.81 11.77 -16.14
C PHE A 53 9.63 11.65 -14.62
N TRP A 54 10.06 12.64 -13.83
CA TRP A 54 9.86 12.65 -12.37
C TRP A 54 8.38 12.58 -11.96
N ARG A 55 7.46 13.06 -12.82
CA ARG A 55 6.00 12.95 -12.61
C ARG A 55 5.52 11.50 -12.49
N LEU A 56 6.23 10.54 -13.09
CA LEU A 56 5.92 9.09 -13.03
C LEU A 56 6.06 8.49 -11.64
N PHE A 57 6.84 9.11 -10.76
CA PHE A 57 6.96 8.69 -9.37
C PHE A 57 6.09 9.54 -8.45
N THR A 58 5.96 10.85 -8.71
CA THR A 58 5.17 11.73 -7.83
C THR A 58 3.66 11.52 -7.93
N TYR A 59 3.10 11.12 -9.08
CA TYR A 59 1.65 10.94 -9.23
C TYR A 59 1.05 9.90 -8.27
N GLN A 60 1.83 8.92 -7.81
CA GLN A 60 1.36 7.87 -6.90
C GLN A 60 1.38 8.29 -5.42
N ILE A 61 2.18 9.29 -5.07
CA ILE A 61 2.55 9.60 -3.69
C ILE A 61 1.41 10.31 -2.93
N SER A 62 0.55 11.03 -3.63
CA SER A 62 -0.51 11.83 -3.01
C SER A 62 -1.78 11.85 -3.84
N VAL A 63 -2.89 11.97 -3.14
CA VAL A 63 -4.25 12.04 -3.68
C VAL A 63 -4.69 13.50 -3.76
N VAL A 64 -5.45 13.88 -4.79
CA VAL A 64 -5.96 15.24 -4.95
C VAL A 64 -7.36 15.44 -4.35
N ASN A 65 -8.23 14.42 -4.43
CA ASN A 65 -9.61 14.49 -3.92
C ASN A 65 -9.74 13.96 -2.48
N GLU A 66 -10.63 14.57 -1.71
CA GLU A 66 -10.88 14.18 -0.31
C GLU A 66 -11.63 12.84 -0.19
N SER A 67 -12.54 12.55 -1.12
CA SER A 67 -13.26 11.27 -1.18
C SER A 67 -12.32 10.10 -1.47
N ASP A 68 -11.42 10.26 -2.44
CA ASP A 68 -10.37 9.26 -2.72
C ASP A 68 -9.44 9.06 -1.52
N TYR A 69 -9.05 10.14 -0.84
CA TYR A 69 -8.18 10.06 0.33
C TYR A 69 -8.80 9.17 1.43
N LEU A 70 -10.11 9.34 1.69
CA LEU A 70 -10.85 8.51 2.65
C LEU A 70 -10.85 7.03 2.24
N LEU A 71 -11.07 6.73 0.96
CA LEU A 71 -11.07 5.35 0.45
C LEU A 71 -9.66 4.73 0.50
N VAL A 72 -8.64 5.50 0.15
CA VAL A 72 -7.21 5.12 0.20
C VAL A 72 -6.78 4.77 1.62
N ILE A 73 -7.10 5.60 2.62
CA ILE A 73 -6.70 5.34 4.02
C ILE A 73 -7.43 4.13 4.61
N LEU A 74 -8.71 3.91 4.28
CA LEU A 74 -9.46 2.72 4.70
C LEU A 74 -8.91 1.43 4.06
N LEU A 75 -8.52 1.47 2.79
CA LEU A 75 -7.90 0.32 2.12
C LEU A 75 -6.52 0.00 2.70
N TRP A 76 -5.67 1.01 2.95
CA TRP A 76 -4.39 0.81 3.65
C TRP A 76 -4.56 0.20 5.03
N PHE A 77 -5.55 0.65 5.82
CA PHE A 77 -5.86 0.07 7.12
C PHE A 77 -6.29 -1.40 7.03
N GLN A 78 -6.99 -1.79 5.96
CA GLN A 78 -7.38 -3.18 5.73
C GLN A 78 -6.22 -4.04 5.23
N PHE A 79 -5.31 -3.48 4.42
CA PHE A 79 -4.14 -4.19 3.90
C PHE A 79 -3.05 -4.47 4.94
N LYS A 80 -3.12 -3.91 6.16
CA LYS A 80 -2.21 -4.26 7.27
C LYS A 80 -2.13 -5.76 7.58
N ILE A 81 -3.14 -6.55 7.22
CA ILE A 81 -3.11 -8.01 7.38
C ILE A 81 -2.07 -8.66 6.44
N LEU A 82 -1.78 -8.06 5.28
CA LEU A 82 -0.68 -8.48 4.39
C LEU A 82 0.69 -8.21 5.03
N GLU A 83 0.83 -7.14 5.81
CA GLU A 83 2.06 -6.90 6.58
C GLU A 83 2.30 -8.00 7.62
N ARG A 84 1.23 -8.46 8.28
CA ARG A 84 1.30 -9.59 9.24
C ARG A 84 1.59 -10.92 8.56
N PHE A 85 1.15 -11.12 7.32
CA PHE A 85 1.39 -12.35 6.55
C PHE A 85 2.81 -12.41 5.99
N TYR A 86 3.32 -11.31 5.40
CA TYR A 86 4.65 -11.27 4.79
C TYR A 86 5.79 -10.86 5.74
N GLY A 87 5.46 -10.23 6.87
CA GLY A 87 6.42 -9.51 7.71
C GLY A 87 6.76 -8.12 7.15
N SER A 88 7.00 -7.15 8.03
CA SER A 88 7.14 -5.72 7.69
C SER A 88 8.19 -5.43 6.61
N ARG A 89 9.35 -6.10 6.64
CA ARG A 89 10.43 -5.87 5.66
C ARG A 89 10.07 -6.36 4.25
N LYS A 90 9.47 -7.54 4.14
CA LYS A 90 9.03 -8.08 2.84
C LYS A 90 7.82 -7.30 2.31
N TYR A 91 6.88 -6.94 3.19
CA TYR A 91 5.72 -6.11 2.83
C TYR A 91 6.14 -4.74 2.26
N LEU A 92 7.08 -4.03 2.90
CA LEU A 92 7.59 -2.77 2.34
C LEU A 92 8.22 -2.98 0.95
N SER A 93 9.01 -4.04 0.78
CA SER A 93 9.63 -4.38 -0.51
C SER A 93 8.59 -4.62 -1.61
N VAL A 94 7.51 -5.35 -1.30
CA VAL A 94 6.40 -5.61 -2.22
C VAL A 94 5.66 -4.32 -2.57
N VAL A 95 5.38 -3.44 -1.60
CA VAL A 95 4.76 -2.13 -1.85
C VAL A 95 5.63 -1.25 -2.75
N THR A 96 6.95 -1.20 -2.51
CA THR A 96 7.89 -0.47 -3.37
C THR A 96 7.99 -1.08 -4.77
N SER A 97 8.01 -2.41 -4.89
CA SER A 97 8.01 -3.12 -6.16
C SER A 97 6.73 -2.82 -6.96
N PHE A 98 5.57 -2.79 -6.31
CA PHE A 98 4.32 -2.36 -6.93
C PHE A 98 4.33 -0.90 -7.35
N ALA A 99 4.90 0.03 -6.57
CA ALA A 99 5.01 1.43 -6.97
C ALA A 99 5.80 1.58 -8.29
N VAL A 100 7.01 1.00 -8.34
CA VAL A 100 7.88 1.03 -9.52
C VAL A 100 7.22 0.35 -10.73
N ALA A 101 6.64 -0.85 -10.55
CA ALA A 101 5.96 -1.58 -11.61
C ALA A 101 4.75 -0.81 -12.16
N ASN A 102 3.95 -0.17 -11.29
CA ASN A 102 2.82 0.67 -11.70
C ASN A 102 3.28 1.94 -12.42
N SER A 103 4.40 2.57 -12.02
CA SER A 103 4.95 3.74 -12.72
C SER A 103 5.30 3.42 -14.16
N ILE A 104 6.04 2.32 -14.37
CA ILE A 104 6.50 1.89 -15.70
C ILE A 104 5.32 1.41 -16.55
N ALA A 105 4.47 0.54 -16.01
CA ALA A 105 3.35 -0.02 -16.76
C ALA A 105 2.27 1.03 -17.09
N CYS A 106 2.04 2.02 -16.22
CA CYS A 106 1.10 3.11 -16.51
C CYS A 106 1.62 3.97 -17.69
N LEU A 107 2.92 4.30 -17.73
CA LEU A 107 3.51 4.98 -18.89
C LEU A 107 3.33 4.16 -20.16
N LEU A 108 3.68 2.86 -20.13
CA LEU A 108 3.59 2.00 -21.31
C LEU A 108 2.14 1.88 -21.81
N VAL A 109 1.19 1.62 -20.92
CA VAL A 109 -0.23 1.46 -21.29
C VAL A 109 -0.83 2.77 -21.79
N MET A 110 -0.53 3.91 -21.16
CA MET A 110 -1.04 5.20 -21.65
C MET A 110 -0.38 5.59 -22.99
N SER A 111 0.94 5.43 -23.15
CA SER A 111 1.68 5.80 -24.37
C SER A 111 1.33 4.92 -25.56
N LEU A 112 1.36 3.59 -25.39
CA LEU A 112 0.93 2.65 -26.42
C LEU A 112 -0.58 2.76 -26.69
N GLY A 113 -1.39 3.00 -25.66
CA GLY A 113 -2.84 3.18 -25.79
C GLY A 113 -3.19 4.43 -26.61
N GLN A 114 -2.51 5.56 -26.37
CA GLN A 114 -2.70 6.80 -27.13
C GLN A 114 -2.27 6.62 -28.60
N LEU A 115 -1.14 5.93 -28.86
CA LEU A 115 -0.71 5.58 -30.21
C LEU A 115 -1.71 4.65 -30.93
N LEU A 116 -2.20 3.62 -30.25
CA LEU A 116 -3.17 2.67 -30.80
C LEU A 116 -4.52 3.33 -31.10
N VAL A 117 -5.03 4.21 -30.23
CA VAL A 117 -6.29 4.92 -30.50
C VAL A 117 -6.12 5.93 -31.64
N TYR A 118 -4.97 6.62 -31.73
CA TYR A 118 -4.68 7.49 -32.87
C TYR A 118 -4.63 6.70 -34.18
N TYR A 119 -3.88 5.59 -34.23
CA TYR A 119 -3.80 4.74 -35.42
C TYR A 119 -5.17 4.12 -35.79
N PHE A 120 -5.96 3.71 -34.80
CA PHE A 120 -7.32 3.21 -35.02
C PHE A 120 -8.25 4.29 -35.57
N MET A 121 -8.23 5.51 -35.01
CA MET A 121 -9.00 6.65 -35.51
C MET A 121 -8.59 7.03 -36.94
N PHE A 122 -7.28 7.01 -37.24
CA PHE A 122 -6.76 7.21 -38.59
C PHE A 122 -7.27 6.13 -39.55
N ALA A 123 -7.12 4.85 -39.19
CA ALA A 123 -7.58 3.74 -40.00
C ALA A 123 -9.10 3.81 -40.26
N VAL A 124 -9.92 4.12 -39.24
CA VAL A 124 -11.37 4.30 -39.40
C VAL A 124 -11.70 5.48 -40.31
N LYS A 125 -11.08 6.65 -40.12
CA LYS A 125 -11.34 7.84 -40.97
C LYS A 125 -10.95 7.63 -42.44
N VAL A 126 -9.82 6.98 -42.69
CA VAL A 126 -9.32 6.72 -44.05
C VAL A 126 -10.08 5.58 -44.73
N ILE A 127 -10.28 4.44 -44.04
CA ILE A 127 -10.87 3.23 -44.65
C ILE A 127 -12.40 3.30 -44.70
N LEU A 128 -13.06 3.78 -43.63
CA LEU A 128 -14.52 3.79 -43.54
C LEU A 128 -15.15 5.08 -44.10
N LEU A 129 -14.51 6.22 -43.89
CA LEU A 129 -15.03 7.54 -44.28
C LEU A 129 -14.44 8.08 -45.58
N GLY A 130 -13.40 7.45 -46.13
CA GLY A 130 -12.76 7.90 -47.39
C GLY A 130 -12.13 9.29 -47.32
N HIS A 131 -11.86 9.81 -46.11
CA HIS A 131 -11.27 11.13 -45.94
C HIS A 131 -9.79 11.14 -46.33
N ASN A 132 -9.35 12.22 -47.00
CA ASN A 132 -7.95 12.44 -47.34
C ASN A 132 -7.09 12.53 -46.07
N ALA A 133 -5.90 11.91 -46.11
CA ALA A 133 -5.01 11.76 -44.95
C ALA A 133 -4.65 13.10 -44.27
N ASP A 134 -4.45 14.18 -45.05
CA ASP A 134 -4.15 15.53 -44.56
C ASP A 134 -5.23 16.12 -43.62
N SER A 135 -6.46 15.60 -43.65
CA SER A 135 -7.55 16.09 -42.78
C SER A 135 -7.52 15.52 -41.36
N VAL A 136 -6.65 14.55 -41.07
CA VAL A 136 -6.62 13.85 -39.77
C VAL A 136 -5.61 14.51 -38.82
N GLN A 137 -6.02 15.63 -38.24
CA GLN A 137 -5.27 16.27 -37.15
C GLN A 137 -5.20 15.37 -35.90
N TYR A 138 -4.12 15.51 -35.15
CA TYR A 138 -3.88 14.79 -33.90
C TYR A 138 -4.71 15.41 -32.77
N GLU A 139 -5.63 14.62 -32.22
CA GLU A 139 -6.53 15.03 -31.14
C GLU A 139 -6.18 14.29 -29.84
N THR A 140 -6.04 15.03 -28.75
CA THR A 140 -5.66 14.43 -27.46
C THR A 140 -6.78 13.52 -26.94
N THR A 141 -6.43 12.26 -26.68
CA THR A 141 -7.41 11.22 -26.33
C THR A 141 -7.68 11.18 -24.82
N ILE A 142 -8.79 10.56 -24.40
CA ILE A 142 -9.14 10.29 -22.99
C ILE A 142 -8.03 9.59 -22.18
N LEU A 143 -7.08 8.91 -22.84
CA LEU A 143 -5.94 8.23 -22.23
C LEU A 143 -4.74 9.14 -21.91
N ASN A 144 -4.76 10.41 -22.35
CA ASN A 144 -3.66 11.34 -22.12
C ASN A 144 -3.51 11.72 -20.64
N THR A 145 -4.63 11.88 -19.91
CA THR A 145 -4.64 12.34 -18.50
C THR A 145 -5.00 11.21 -17.54
N VAL A 146 -4.21 11.02 -16.48
CA VAL A 146 -4.53 10.08 -15.37
C VAL A 146 -4.67 10.83 -14.04
N ILE A 147 -5.57 10.33 -13.20
CA ILE A 147 -5.80 10.83 -11.84
C ILE A 147 -4.58 10.52 -10.93
N PRO A 148 -4.05 11.49 -10.16
CA PRO A 148 -3.02 11.23 -9.16
C PRO A 148 -3.58 10.48 -7.94
N GLY A 149 -2.81 9.50 -7.47
CA GLY A 149 -3.06 8.72 -6.27
C GLY A 149 -2.46 7.30 -6.35
N PRO A 150 -2.34 6.59 -5.21
CA PRO A 150 -1.77 5.24 -5.15
C PRO A 150 -2.74 4.15 -5.67
N LEU A 151 -3.61 4.47 -6.63
CA LEU A 151 -4.69 3.58 -7.11
C LEU A 151 -4.14 2.25 -7.65
N GLY A 152 -3.10 2.29 -8.47
CA GLY A 152 -2.46 1.09 -9.02
C GLY A 152 -1.81 0.22 -7.94
N ILE A 153 -1.19 0.83 -6.92
CA ILE A 153 -0.59 0.13 -5.78
C ILE A 153 -1.69 -0.59 -4.97
N LEU A 154 -2.77 0.13 -4.61
CA LEU A 154 -3.91 -0.45 -3.88
C LEU A 154 -4.61 -1.55 -4.68
N SER A 155 -4.70 -1.40 -6.00
CA SER A 155 -5.23 -2.42 -6.92
C SER A 155 -4.34 -3.69 -6.97
N SER A 156 -3.02 -3.51 -6.99
CA SER A 156 -2.04 -4.62 -6.92
C SER A 156 -2.13 -5.36 -5.57
N LEU A 157 -2.25 -4.59 -4.47
CA LEU A 157 -2.48 -5.12 -3.12
C LEU A 157 -3.84 -5.81 -2.98
N TYR A 158 -4.89 -5.32 -3.63
CA TYR A 158 -6.22 -5.94 -3.64
C TYR A 158 -6.20 -7.35 -4.25
N VAL A 159 -5.52 -7.54 -5.39
CA VAL A 159 -5.34 -8.89 -5.98
C VAL A 159 -4.51 -9.79 -5.06
N THR A 160 -3.43 -9.24 -4.49
CA THR A 160 -2.56 -9.96 -3.55
C THR A 160 -3.30 -10.37 -2.27
N TYR A 161 -4.19 -9.52 -1.76
CA TYR A 161 -5.13 -9.82 -0.69
C TYR A 161 -6.14 -10.91 -1.10
N GLY A 162 -6.62 -10.86 -2.34
CA GLY A 162 -7.45 -11.90 -2.95
C GLY A 162 -6.79 -13.29 -2.92
N ALA A 163 -5.52 -13.37 -3.30
CA ALA A 163 -4.79 -14.64 -3.36
C ALA A 163 -4.43 -15.22 -1.97
N ASN A 164 -3.90 -14.40 -1.05
CA ASN A 164 -3.27 -14.93 0.17
C ASN A 164 -4.25 -15.22 1.35
N ILE A 165 -5.48 -14.68 1.35
CA ILE A 165 -6.41 -14.51 2.50
C ILE A 165 -6.23 -15.44 3.73
N PRO A 166 -6.95 -16.59 3.87
CA PRO A 166 -8.00 -17.14 3.01
C PRO A 166 -9.39 -16.53 3.34
N VAL A 167 -10.50 -17.29 3.34
CA VAL A 167 -11.80 -16.85 3.86
C VAL A 167 -12.08 -17.52 5.20
N SER A 168 -12.27 -16.73 6.26
CA SER A 168 -12.54 -17.24 7.62
C SER A 168 -14.04 -17.31 7.96
N TYR A 169 -14.83 -16.35 7.50
CA TYR A 169 -16.25 -16.21 7.86
C TYR A 169 -17.14 -16.05 6.63
N TYR A 170 -18.23 -16.82 6.63
CA TYR A 170 -19.33 -16.75 5.67
C TYR A 170 -20.60 -16.32 6.40
N PHE A 171 -21.24 -15.27 5.92
CA PHE A 171 -22.49 -14.74 6.46
C PHE A 171 -23.60 -14.97 5.44
N LYS A 172 -24.58 -15.80 5.77
CA LYS A 172 -25.73 -16.10 4.89
C LYS A 172 -26.90 -15.20 5.25
N ILE A 173 -27.22 -14.21 4.41
CA ILE A 173 -28.41 -13.37 4.59
C ILE A 173 -29.55 -13.99 3.79
N LEU A 174 -30.61 -14.40 4.50
CA LEU A 174 -31.86 -14.88 3.91
C LEU A 174 -32.82 -13.70 3.76
N LEU A 175 -33.03 -13.20 2.53
CA LEU A 175 -33.85 -12.01 2.29
C LEU A 175 -35.36 -12.31 2.25
N LYS A 176 -35.76 -13.58 2.28
CA LYS A 176 -37.16 -14.01 2.32
C LYS A 176 -37.32 -15.15 3.32
N LYS A 177 -38.29 -15.03 4.22
CA LYS A 177 -38.69 -16.13 5.13
C LYS A 177 -39.19 -17.30 4.27
N PRO A 178 -38.76 -18.56 4.51
CA PRO A 178 -39.34 -19.70 3.82
C PRO A 178 -40.85 -19.74 4.13
N SER A 179 -41.68 -19.72 3.09
CA SER A 179 -43.12 -19.92 3.26
C SER A 179 -43.34 -21.36 3.68
N ALA A 180 -43.94 -21.59 4.84
CA ALA A 180 -44.38 -22.90 5.27
C ALA A 180 -45.67 -23.26 4.52
N SER A 181 -45.52 -23.46 3.21
CA SER A 181 -46.57 -23.86 2.29
C SER A 181 -46.11 -25.18 1.69
N ARG A 182 -46.72 -26.26 2.15
CA ARG A 182 -46.48 -27.59 1.61
C ARG A 182 -47.12 -27.67 0.23
N ASP A 183 -46.47 -28.46 -0.63
CA ASP A 183 -46.86 -28.84 -1.98
C ASP A 183 -46.53 -27.87 -3.14
N ASP A 184 -45.78 -28.49 -4.05
CA ASP A 184 -45.63 -28.27 -5.49
C ASP A 184 -44.75 -27.20 -6.17
N ALA A 185 -44.18 -27.73 -7.27
CA ALA A 185 -43.70 -27.10 -8.50
C ALA A 185 -42.38 -26.29 -8.51
N LYS A 186 -41.40 -26.93 -9.15
CA LYS A 186 -40.36 -26.36 -10.04
C LYS A 186 -40.64 -24.91 -10.48
N SER A 187 -39.98 -23.94 -9.85
CA SER A 187 -39.86 -22.58 -10.38
C SER A 187 -38.43 -22.33 -10.86
N SER A 188 -38.28 -22.30 -12.18
CA SER A 188 -37.04 -21.95 -12.88
C SER A 188 -36.64 -20.48 -12.64
N GLY A 189 -35.34 -20.23 -12.46
CA GLY A 189 -34.72 -18.95 -12.82
C GLY A 189 -35.02 -17.72 -11.96
N GLY A 190 -35.80 -17.84 -10.88
CA GLY A 190 -35.97 -16.75 -9.90
C GLY A 190 -34.74 -16.65 -8.98
N PHE A 191 -34.15 -15.45 -8.87
CA PHE A 191 -33.00 -15.15 -8.00
C PHE A 191 -33.17 -15.77 -6.61
N SER A 192 -32.44 -16.85 -6.30
CA SER A 192 -32.52 -17.49 -4.99
C SER A 192 -32.07 -16.46 -3.95
N GLN A 193 -32.99 -16.00 -3.10
CA GLN A 193 -32.84 -14.83 -2.22
C GLN A 193 -31.93 -15.08 -0.99
N GLN A 194 -30.79 -15.72 -1.25
CA GLN A 194 -29.73 -16.08 -0.32
C GLN A 194 -28.47 -15.32 -0.73
N LEU A 195 -28.11 -14.29 0.05
CA LEU A 195 -26.95 -13.47 -0.21
C LEU A 195 -25.80 -13.93 0.70
N ASN A 196 -24.83 -14.63 0.10
CA ASN A 196 -23.66 -15.16 0.79
C ASN A 196 -22.56 -14.09 0.88
N LEU A 197 -22.55 -13.31 1.97
CA LEU A 197 -21.45 -12.40 2.27
C LEU A 197 -20.27 -13.14 2.89
N THR A 198 -19.10 -12.51 2.78
CA THR A 198 -17.80 -13.05 3.20
C THR A 198 -17.06 -11.96 3.99
N ASN A 199 -16.19 -12.32 4.93
CA ASN A 199 -15.36 -11.35 5.68
C ASN A 199 -14.58 -10.34 4.80
N ARG A 200 -14.31 -10.69 3.54
CA ARG A 200 -13.63 -9.83 2.56
C ARG A 200 -14.54 -8.79 1.90
N PHE A 201 -15.86 -8.86 2.12
CA PHE A 201 -16.86 -7.96 1.52
C PHE A 201 -16.53 -6.46 1.69
N PRO A 202 -16.11 -5.96 2.87
CA PRO A 202 -15.74 -4.55 3.01
C PRO A 202 -14.60 -4.13 2.09
N VAL A 203 -13.63 -5.01 1.84
CA VAL A 203 -12.49 -4.75 0.94
C VAL A 203 -12.95 -4.64 -0.50
N HIS A 204 -13.85 -5.54 -0.93
CA HIS A 204 -14.44 -5.51 -2.26
C HIS A 204 -15.26 -4.23 -2.46
N VAL A 205 -16.11 -3.85 -1.49
CA VAL A 205 -16.92 -2.61 -1.55
C VAL A 205 -16.02 -1.38 -1.66
N LEU A 206 -15.05 -1.21 -0.74
CA LEU A 206 -14.12 -0.08 -0.74
C LEU A 206 -13.33 0.02 -2.05
N TYR A 207 -12.84 -1.11 -2.57
CA TYR A 207 -12.12 -1.14 -3.84
C TYR A 207 -13.02 -0.81 -5.03
N THR A 208 -14.24 -1.35 -5.10
CA THR A 208 -15.19 -0.98 -6.17
C THR A 208 -15.59 0.49 -6.13
N LEU A 209 -15.76 1.06 -4.94
CA LEU A 209 -16.06 2.49 -4.78
C LEU A 209 -14.87 3.34 -5.26
N LEU A 210 -13.64 3.00 -4.87
CA LEU A 210 -12.41 3.65 -5.35
C LEU A 210 -12.26 3.55 -6.88
N PHE A 211 -12.59 2.40 -7.47
CA PHE A 211 -12.52 2.17 -8.92
C PHE A 211 -13.40 3.15 -9.70
N PHE A 212 -14.63 3.39 -9.23
CA PHE A 212 -15.60 4.26 -9.89
C PHE A 212 -15.54 5.75 -9.48
N ASN A 213 -14.90 6.10 -8.37
CA ASN A 213 -14.94 7.46 -7.78
C ASN A 213 -14.47 8.58 -8.74
N ASN A 214 -13.54 8.29 -9.66
CA ASN A 214 -13.04 9.24 -10.67
C ASN A 214 -13.53 8.96 -12.10
N GLY A 215 -14.57 8.14 -12.25
CA GLY A 215 -15.09 7.71 -13.55
C GLY A 215 -14.00 7.08 -14.43
N PHE A 216 -13.90 7.51 -15.69
CA PHE A 216 -12.96 6.93 -16.64
C PHE A 216 -11.46 7.14 -16.29
N LYS A 217 -11.12 8.19 -15.52
CA LYS A 217 -9.72 8.52 -15.20
C LYS A 217 -9.05 7.56 -14.22
N SER A 218 -9.83 6.86 -13.38
CA SER A 218 -9.33 5.81 -12.47
C SER A 218 -9.23 4.43 -13.13
N ILE A 219 -9.92 4.18 -14.25
CA ILE A 219 -9.95 2.85 -14.90
C ILE A 219 -8.56 2.43 -15.37
N VAL A 220 -7.78 3.34 -15.96
CA VAL A 220 -6.41 3.04 -16.44
C VAL A 220 -5.48 2.62 -15.29
N PRO A 221 -5.21 3.44 -14.25
CA PRO A 221 -4.32 3.02 -13.17
C PRO A 221 -4.84 1.81 -12.37
N CYS A 222 -6.17 1.65 -12.23
CA CYS A 222 -6.73 0.48 -11.56
C CYS A 222 -6.55 -0.81 -12.37
N SER A 223 -6.82 -0.80 -13.67
CA SER A 223 -6.66 -1.98 -14.55
C SER A 223 -5.19 -2.40 -14.69
N VAL A 224 -4.28 -1.43 -14.84
CA VAL A 224 -2.82 -1.63 -14.77
C VAL A 224 -2.43 -2.31 -13.44
N GLY A 225 -2.92 -1.80 -12.31
CA GLY A 225 -2.65 -2.40 -11.00
C GLY A 225 -3.25 -3.80 -10.80
N LEU A 226 -4.44 -4.09 -11.36
CA LEU A 226 -5.02 -5.44 -11.31
C LEU A 226 -4.14 -6.43 -12.09
N PHE A 227 -3.64 -6.01 -13.25
CA PHE A 227 -2.74 -6.82 -14.08
C PHE A 227 -1.41 -7.08 -13.36
N ILE A 228 -0.77 -6.06 -12.78
CA ILE A 228 0.47 -6.20 -12.00
C ILE A 228 0.27 -7.11 -10.79
N GLY A 229 -0.83 -6.91 -10.05
CA GLY A 229 -1.19 -7.79 -8.94
C GLY A 229 -1.36 -9.24 -9.37
N LYS A 230 -1.94 -9.49 -10.55
CA LYS A 230 -2.03 -10.85 -11.13
C LYS A 230 -0.67 -11.42 -11.51
N LEU A 231 0.19 -10.65 -12.21
CA LEU A 231 1.55 -11.05 -12.55
C LEU A 231 2.38 -11.40 -11.31
N TYR A 232 2.22 -10.62 -10.22
CA TYR A 232 2.85 -10.92 -8.94
C TYR A 232 2.35 -12.24 -8.33
N THR A 233 1.04 -12.49 -8.32
CA THR A 233 0.48 -13.78 -7.84
C THR A 233 0.84 -14.98 -8.71
N CYS A 234 1.27 -14.77 -9.95
CA CYS A 234 1.80 -15.80 -10.85
C CYS A 234 3.34 -15.87 -10.81
N GLU A 235 3.99 -15.20 -9.86
CA GLU A 235 5.45 -15.08 -9.70
C GLU A 235 6.23 -14.58 -10.94
N LEU A 236 5.53 -14.03 -11.94
CA LEU A 236 6.12 -13.57 -13.21
C LEU A 236 6.81 -12.21 -13.09
N LEU A 237 6.68 -11.52 -11.95
CA LEU A 237 7.25 -10.20 -11.72
C LEU A 237 8.75 -10.34 -11.33
N PRO A 238 9.72 -9.92 -12.18
CA PRO A 238 11.15 -10.15 -11.92
C PRO A 238 11.68 -9.45 -10.66
N MET A 239 10.95 -8.44 -10.17
CA MET A 239 11.26 -7.65 -8.98
C MET A 239 10.35 -8.00 -7.78
N GLY A 240 9.60 -9.10 -7.84
CA GLY A 240 8.53 -9.42 -6.89
C GLY A 240 8.93 -10.26 -5.69
N THR A 241 9.47 -11.46 -5.92
CA THR A 241 9.64 -12.50 -4.87
C THR A 241 11.02 -12.47 -4.22
N SER A 242 12.08 -12.24 -5.00
CA SER A 242 13.48 -12.26 -4.54
C SER A 242 14.03 -10.88 -4.14
N TRP A 243 13.36 -9.78 -4.49
CA TRP A 243 13.86 -8.44 -4.20
C TRP A 243 13.49 -8.00 -2.78
N LEU A 244 14.49 -7.82 -1.92
CA LEU A 244 14.35 -7.25 -0.58
C LEU A 244 14.98 -5.86 -0.52
N LEU A 245 14.23 -4.91 0.02
CA LEU A 245 14.74 -3.55 0.25
C LEU A 245 16.00 -3.57 1.14
N PRO A 246 17.05 -2.80 0.78
CA PRO A 246 18.24 -2.62 1.61
C PRO A 246 17.92 -2.24 3.06
N ARG A 247 18.61 -2.85 4.04
CA ARG A 247 18.35 -2.64 5.48
C ARG A 247 18.28 -1.15 5.85
N GLY A 248 19.22 -0.35 5.33
CA GLY A 248 19.28 1.10 5.60
C GLY A 248 18.07 1.89 5.09
N LEU A 249 17.43 1.50 3.97
CA LEU A 249 16.20 2.17 3.51
C LEU A 249 15.00 1.80 4.39
N PHE A 250 14.88 0.52 4.76
CA PHE A 250 13.85 0.04 5.69
C PHE A 250 13.93 0.73 7.06
N GLN A 251 15.13 0.84 7.64
CA GLN A 251 15.36 1.54 8.90
C GLN A 251 15.04 3.05 8.81
N THR A 252 15.36 3.69 7.68
CA THR A 252 15.00 5.10 7.41
C THR A 252 13.48 5.29 7.39
N PHE A 253 12.74 4.35 6.81
CA PHE A 253 11.29 4.43 6.65
C PHE A 253 10.53 4.22 7.96
N ILE A 254 11.06 3.40 8.86
CA ILE A 254 10.46 3.13 10.18
C ILE A 254 10.84 4.22 11.18
N ASN A 255 12.14 4.53 11.29
CA ASN A 255 12.68 5.46 12.29
C ASN A 255 13.41 6.64 11.59
N PRO A 256 12.69 7.52 10.87
CA PRO A 256 13.30 8.65 10.17
C PRO A 256 14.02 9.60 11.13
N ARG A 257 13.53 9.72 12.37
CA ARG A 257 14.12 10.57 13.42
C ARG A 257 15.51 10.09 13.85
N LYS A 258 15.68 8.82 14.27
CA LYS A 258 17.00 8.28 14.67
C LYS A 258 18.03 8.47 13.54
N LYS A 259 17.65 8.24 12.28
CA LYS A 259 18.57 8.47 11.15
C LYS A 259 18.87 9.94 10.90
N ALA A 260 17.90 10.84 11.03
CA ALA A 260 18.13 12.28 10.93
C ALA A 260 19.10 12.76 12.03
N GLU A 261 18.97 12.26 13.25
CA GLU A 261 19.89 12.53 14.36
C GLU A 261 21.31 12.02 14.06
N HIS A 262 21.49 10.79 13.55
CA HIS A 262 22.80 10.29 13.11
C HIS A 262 23.40 11.09 11.94
N ILE A 263 22.58 11.52 10.96
CA ILE A 263 23.04 12.38 9.86
C ILE A 263 23.47 13.74 10.38
N LEU A 264 22.71 14.34 11.31
CA LEU A 264 23.03 15.61 11.94
C LEU A 264 24.34 15.51 12.74
N GLN A 265 24.51 14.47 13.57
CA GLN A 265 25.74 14.22 14.32
C GLN A 265 26.95 14.04 13.40
N ASN A 266 26.81 13.29 12.31
CA ASN A 266 27.88 13.12 11.32
C ASN A 266 28.18 14.40 10.53
N LEU A 267 27.18 15.24 10.28
CA LEU A 267 27.36 16.55 9.64
C LEU A 267 28.04 17.54 10.61
N GLN A 268 27.61 17.58 11.87
CA GLN A 268 28.25 18.35 12.94
C GLN A 268 29.73 17.95 13.08
N ARG A 269 30.03 16.64 13.17
CA ARG A 269 31.41 16.12 13.20
C ARG A 269 32.26 16.52 11.99
N ARG A 270 31.66 16.73 10.80
CA ARG A 270 32.39 17.25 9.62
C ARG A 270 32.63 18.76 9.67
N PHE A 271 31.72 19.53 10.27
CA PHE A 271 31.89 20.98 10.45
C PHE A 271 32.80 21.34 11.64
N THR A 272 32.73 20.60 12.75
CA THR A 272 33.74 20.67 13.83
C THR A 272 34.93 19.79 13.49
N HIS A 273 35.71 20.20 12.48
CA HIS A 273 36.99 19.60 12.12
C HIS A 273 38.09 19.96 13.14
N SER A 274 37.82 19.70 14.43
CA SER A 274 38.86 19.66 15.45
C SER A 274 39.62 18.35 15.30
N TYR A 275 40.91 18.43 15.00
CA TYR A 275 41.80 17.27 15.01
C TYR A 275 41.81 16.66 16.42
N HIS A 276 41.17 15.51 16.60
CA HIS A 276 41.51 14.64 17.72
C HIS A 276 42.78 13.88 17.34
N PRO A 277 43.90 14.05 18.06
CA PRO A 277 45.08 13.23 17.84
C PRO A 277 44.71 11.78 18.16
N VAL A 278 45.08 10.86 17.27
CA VAL A 278 44.98 9.42 17.54
C VAL A 278 45.86 9.12 18.75
N SER A 279 45.27 8.65 19.83
CA SER A 279 46.00 8.27 21.04
C SER A 279 46.86 7.05 20.72
N THR A 280 48.15 7.27 20.52
CA THR A 280 49.17 6.23 20.35
C THR A 280 49.43 5.53 21.69
N SER A 281 48.57 4.58 22.05
CA SER A 281 48.91 3.52 23.00
C SER A 281 49.51 2.35 22.22
N THR A 282 50.78 2.06 22.48
CA THR A 282 51.55 0.97 21.86
C THR A 282 50.92 -0.40 22.09
N THR A 283 50.91 -1.18 21.01
CA THR A 283 50.96 -2.64 20.89
C THR A 283 50.82 -3.49 22.16
N ASP A 284 49.76 -4.30 22.18
CA ASP A 284 49.90 -5.75 22.29
C ASP A 284 48.99 -6.40 21.24
N GLU A 285 49.45 -7.47 20.58
CA GLU A 285 48.72 -8.13 19.50
C GLU A 285 47.79 -9.22 20.04
N GLU A 286 46.53 -9.22 19.62
CA GLU A 286 45.79 -10.46 19.41
C GLU A 286 44.93 -10.36 18.13
N PHE A 287 45.10 -11.36 17.26
CA PHE A 287 44.53 -11.40 15.92
C PHE A 287 43.11 -12.00 16.00
N HIS A 288 42.07 -11.18 15.95
CA HIS A 288 40.71 -11.66 15.68
C HIS A 288 39.92 -10.75 14.73
N ASP A 289 39.02 -11.36 13.96
CA ASP A 289 38.46 -10.83 12.72
C ASP A 289 37.72 -9.50 12.86
N ARG A 290 38.10 -8.54 12.00
CA ARG A 290 37.30 -7.37 11.69
C ARG A 290 36.10 -7.74 10.82
N ASN A 291 35.09 -8.37 11.41
CA ASN A 291 33.76 -8.52 10.81
C ASN A 291 32.63 -8.66 11.86
N ALA A 292 32.69 -7.85 12.91
CA ALA A 292 31.54 -7.56 13.76
C ALA A 292 31.11 -6.10 13.51
N SER A 293 30.03 -5.94 12.75
CA SER A 293 29.27 -4.69 12.80
C SER A 293 28.42 -4.76 14.06
N GLU A 294 28.81 -3.99 15.08
CA GLU A 294 27.98 -3.75 16.26
C GLU A 294 26.69 -3.02 15.79
N GLU A 295 25.65 -3.79 15.48
CA GLU A 295 24.30 -3.25 15.40
C GLU A 295 23.88 -2.87 16.83
N PRO A 296 23.43 -1.64 17.10
CA PRO A 296 22.93 -1.29 18.43
C PRO A 296 21.66 -2.09 18.75
N GLU A 297 21.67 -2.74 19.91
CA GLU A 297 20.63 -3.66 20.40
C GLU A 297 19.25 -2.99 20.61
N ASP A 298 19.18 -1.64 20.55
CA ASP A 298 17.99 -0.76 20.53
C ASP A 298 16.75 -1.29 19.80
N ASN A 299 16.93 -2.08 18.73
CA ASN A 299 15.84 -2.55 17.88
C ASN A 299 15.15 -3.79 18.47
N ASP A 300 15.93 -4.65 19.14
CA ASP A 300 15.38 -5.68 20.02
C ASP A 300 14.88 -5.01 21.31
N GLU A 301 15.57 -4.00 21.84
CA GLU A 301 15.16 -3.27 23.05
C GLU A 301 13.76 -2.64 22.94
N LEU A 302 13.33 -2.11 21.78
CA LEU A 302 11.96 -1.55 21.62
C LEU A 302 10.88 -2.62 21.37
N LEU A 303 11.25 -3.77 20.80
CA LEU A 303 10.38 -4.94 20.68
C LEU A 303 10.24 -5.67 22.02
N ASP A 304 11.33 -5.72 22.78
CA ASP A 304 11.39 -6.24 24.13
C ASP A 304 10.84 -5.26 25.15
N GLU A 305 10.87 -3.94 24.98
CA GLU A 305 10.09 -2.99 25.81
C GLU A 305 8.59 -3.31 25.67
N ALA A 306 8.09 -3.49 24.44
CA ALA A 306 6.69 -3.84 24.22
C ALA A 306 6.32 -5.23 24.79
N ARG A 307 7.21 -6.23 24.67
CA ARG A 307 7.06 -7.55 25.33
C ARG A 307 7.22 -7.49 26.85
N GLN A 308 8.08 -6.62 27.36
CA GLN A 308 8.34 -6.44 28.78
C GLN A 308 7.19 -5.68 29.43
N GLU A 309 6.58 -4.70 28.78
CA GLU A 309 5.29 -4.13 29.23
C GLU A 309 4.22 -5.23 29.31
N GLU A 310 4.06 -6.05 28.26
CA GLU A 310 3.09 -7.15 28.25
C GLU A 310 3.38 -8.22 29.33
N SER A 311 4.66 -8.51 29.59
CA SER A 311 5.08 -9.49 30.60
C SER A 311 5.04 -8.94 32.03
N ARG A 312 5.33 -7.64 32.24
CA ARG A 312 5.19 -6.95 33.54
C ARG A 312 3.72 -6.88 33.95
N ILE A 313 2.80 -6.53 33.04
CA ILE A 313 1.34 -6.58 33.30
C ILE A 313 0.89 -8.00 33.68
N ARG A 314 1.48 -9.05 33.08
CA ARG A 314 1.23 -10.45 33.43
C ARG A 314 1.90 -10.89 34.75
N ALA A 315 3.02 -10.29 35.14
CA ALA A 315 3.74 -10.63 36.37
C ALA A 315 3.19 -9.91 37.62
N GLU A 316 2.70 -8.69 37.45
CA GLU A 316 2.12 -7.86 38.53
C GLU A 316 0.71 -8.31 38.94
N THR A 317 0.05 -9.15 38.13
CA THR A 317 -1.22 -9.78 38.48
C THR A 317 -0.98 -11.19 39.04
N PRO A 318 -1.06 -11.41 40.38
CA PRO A 318 -0.87 -12.74 40.94
C PRO A 318 -1.92 -13.71 40.38
N VAL A 319 -1.48 -14.92 40.01
CA VAL A 319 -2.32 -15.95 39.42
C VAL A 319 -3.47 -16.29 40.37
N ARG A 320 -4.65 -15.76 40.08
CA ARG A 320 -5.87 -16.06 40.84
C ARG A 320 -6.24 -17.54 40.64
N PRO A 321 -6.61 -18.28 41.69
CA PRO A 321 -7.04 -19.67 41.54
C PRO A 321 -8.28 -19.73 40.64
N LEU A 322 -8.30 -20.66 39.69
CA LEU A 322 -9.36 -20.83 38.66
C LEU A 322 -10.78 -20.75 39.23
N GLY A 323 -11.02 -21.31 40.42
CA GLY A 323 -12.31 -21.25 41.11
C GLY A 323 -12.84 -19.82 41.32
N SER A 324 -11.96 -18.86 41.62
CA SER A 324 -12.35 -17.45 41.79
C SER A 324 -12.65 -16.75 40.45
N GLN A 325 -11.94 -17.10 39.38
CA GLN A 325 -12.21 -16.59 38.04
C GLN A 325 -13.57 -17.07 37.49
N PHE A 326 -13.91 -18.33 37.72
CA PHE A 326 -15.25 -18.83 37.38
C PHE A 326 -16.35 -18.15 38.21
N LEU A 327 -16.14 -17.93 39.51
CA LEU A 327 -17.14 -17.34 40.39
C LEU A 327 -17.44 -15.86 40.02
N ASP A 328 -16.42 -15.07 39.67
CA ASP A 328 -16.61 -13.71 39.14
C ASP A 328 -17.33 -13.70 37.78
N THR A 329 -17.13 -14.73 36.93
CA THR A 329 -17.76 -14.85 35.60
C THR A 329 -19.28 -15.08 35.67
N PHE A 330 -19.79 -15.65 36.78
CA PHE A 330 -21.23 -15.88 36.98
C PHE A 330 -21.91 -14.82 37.87
N ARG A 331 -21.21 -13.73 38.22
CA ARG A 331 -21.70 -12.69 39.14
C ARG A 331 -21.91 -11.31 38.50
N SER A 332 -21.87 -11.23 37.16
CA SER A 332 -22.19 -10.03 36.37
C SER A 332 -23.67 -10.00 35.97
#